data_AF-A0A820A2Z5-F1
#
_entry.id   AF-A0A820A2Z5-F1
#
_cell.length_a   1.000
_cell.length_b   1.000
_cell.length_c   1.000
_cell.angle_alpha   90.00
_cell.angle_beta   90.00
_cell.angle_gamma   90.00
#
_symmetry.space_group_name_H-M   'P 1'
#
loop_
_entity.id
_entity.type
_entity.pdbx_description
1 polymer ?
#
loop_
_entity_poly.entity_id
_entity_poly.type
_entity_poly.pdbx_seq_one_letter_code
_entity_poly.pdbx_strand_id
1 'polypeptide(L)'
;MSCTASSNEQIVDALGDISQLPKTMKMAVTKEIEESFQPVPRPNGGDWLAQHKERGQTLESFQKTSSKAIPHGTHKTIYIQPIGSFNHPRAAPLDVIIKFVRIFFSGCEVELLPTVDFTKDMRKRDLGGQPQYLTGDFHNYLVQTRPQRDPRRELLCVAVTMADIYPGEGWNFVYGEA
;
A
#
# COMPACT_ATOMS: atom_id res chain seq x y z
N MET A 1 21.84 -10.11 -16.23
CA MET A 1 22.12 -9.65 -14.85
C MET A 1 20.99 -10.11 -13.95
N SER A 2 21.36 -10.76 -12.85
CA SER A 2 20.49 -11.50 -11.91
C SER A 2 20.03 -10.57 -10.79
N CYS A 3 18.75 -10.63 -10.39
CA CYS A 3 18.25 -9.93 -9.20
C CYS A 3 18.62 -10.77 -7.97
N THR A 4 19.69 -10.39 -7.29
CA THR A 4 20.07 -10.90 -5.97
C THR A 4 19.53 -9.97 -4.88
N ALA A 5 19.52 -10.39 -3.60
CA ALA A 5 19.47 -9.41 -2.50
C ALA A 5 20.50 -8.32 -2.78
N SER A 6 20.12 -7.06 -2.59
CA SER A 6 20.99 -5.94 -2.91
C SER A 6 22.33 -6.15 -2.23
N SER A 7 23.40 -6.29 -3.01
CA SER A 7 24.75 -6.27 -2.47
C SER A 7 24.97 -4.93 -1.76
N ASN A 8 25.94 -4.86 -0.85
CA ASN A 8 26.32 -3.57 -0.24
C ASN A 8 26.62 -2.52 -1.31
N GLU A 9 27.20 -2.92 -2.44
CA GLU A 9 27.44 -2.05 -3.60
C GLU A 9 26.12 -1.54 -4.23
N GLN A 10 25.13 -2.40 -4.42
CA GLN A 10 23.80 -2.00 -4.91
C GLN A 10 23.05 -1.10 -3.92
N ILE A 11 23.24 -1.30 -2.61
CA ILE A 11 22.66 -0.44 -1.58
C ILE A 11 23.29 0.95 -1.63
N VAL A 12 24.63 1.02 -1.70
CA VAL A 12 25.37 2.28 -1.81
C VAL A 12 25.01 3.02 -3.10
N ASP A 13 24.94 2.31 -4.22
CA ASP A 13 24.50 2.88 -5.51
C ASP A 13 23.06 3.40 -5.45
N ALA A 14 22.14 2.64 -4.85
CA ALA A 14 20.76 3.07 -4.70
C ALA A 14 20.59 4.27 -3.76
N LEU A 15 21.41 4.39 -2.71
CA LEU A 15 21.41 5.52 -1.77
C LEU A 15 21.99 6.79 -2.41
N GLY A 16 23.03 6.67 -3.25
CA GLY A 16 23.71 7.80 -3.86
C GLY A 16 24.38 8.73 -2.83
N ASP A 17 24.47 10.03 -3.13
CA ASP A 17 25.01 11.02 -2.19
C ASP A 17 23.99 11.37 -1.10
N ILE A 18 24.24 10.84 0.10
CA ILE A 18 23.40 11.09 1.28
C ILE A 18 23.84 12.31 2.11
N SER A 19 24.92 13.00 1.73
CA SER A 19 25.48 14.13 2.48
C SER A 19 24.50 15.30 2.59
N GLN A 20 23.63 15.48 1.58
CA GLN A 20 22.64 16.55 1.51
C GLN A 20 21.25 16.15 2.04
N LEU A 21 21.11 14.96 2.62
CA LEU A 21 19.81 14.53 3.14
C LEU A 21 19.34 15.44 4.28
N PRO A 22 18.02 15.73 4.36
CA PRO A 22 17.42 16.36 5.53
C PRO A 22 17.76 15.57 6.80
N LYS A 23 17.92 16.28 7.93
CA LYS A 23 18.31 15.67 9.22
C LYS A 23 17.44 14.47 9.60
N THR A 24 16.14 14.54 9.33
CA THR A 24 15.17 13.46 9.60
C THR A 24 15.43 12.21 8.76
N MET A 25 15.83 12.36 7.48
CA MET A 25 16.17 11.24 6.61
C MET A 25 17.54 10.65 6.92
N LYS A 26 18.51 11.48 7.35
CA LYS A 26 19.83 10.99 7.79
C LYS A 26 19.74 10.00 8.93
N MET A 27 18.75 10.14 9.82
CA MET A 27 18.53 9.18 10.91
C MET A 27 18.21 7.77 10.40
N ALA A 28 17.49 7.65 9.29
CA ALA A 28 17.07 6.37 8.73
C ALA A 28 18.21 5.58 8.07
N VAL A 29 19.36 6.21 7.82
CA VAL A 29 20.56 5.59 7.23
C VAL A 29 21.74 5.56 8.21
N THR A 30 21.46 5.71 9.50
CA THR A 30 22.48 5.54 10.54
C THR A 30 22.81 4.06 10.69
N LYS A 31 24.07 3.78 11.07
CA LYS A 31 24.53 2.43 11.37
C LYS A 31 23.69 1.75 12.46
N GLU A 32 23.25 2.50 13.45
CA GLU A 32 22.40 2.01 14.55
C GLU A 32 21.05 1.49 14.03
N ILE A 33 20.43 2.21 13.09
CA ILE A 33 19.20 1.78 12.43
C ILE A 33 19.46 0.58 11.53
N GLU A 34 20.54 0.58 10.74
CA GLU A 34 20.92 -0.55 9.88
C GLU A 34 21.08 -1.85 10.70
N GLU A 35 21.77 -1.78 11.84
CA GLU A 35 21.99 -2.92 12.73
C GLU A 35 20.73 -3.36 13.50
N SER A 36 19.67 -2.53 13.49
CA SER A 36 18.39 -2.84 14.14
C SER A 36 17.50 -3.78 13.32
N PHE A 37 17.83 -4.01 12.04
CA PHE A 37 17.04 -4.86 11.14
C PHE A 37 17.87 -6.02 10.59
N GLN A 38 17.25 -7.18 10.44
CA GLN A 38 17.86 -8.29 9.72
C GLN A 38 17.87 -7.97 8.21
N PRO A 39 19.01 -8.16 7.52
CA PRO A 39 19.07 -7.99 6.08
C PRO A 39 18.05 -8.87 5.35
N VAL A 40 17.45 -8.33 4.28
CA VAL A 40 16.54 -9.11 3.43
C VAL A 40 17.34 -10.25 2.77
N PRO A 41 16.93 -11.52 2.91
CA PRO A 41 17.65 -12.64 2.32
C PRO A 41 17.58 -12.59 0.79
N ARG A 42 18.50 -13.31 0.13
CA ARG A 42 18.45 -13.47 -1.33
C ARG A 42 17.15 -14.17 -1.74
N PRO A 43 16.44 -13.67 -2.77
CA PRO A 43 15.27 -14.36 -3.31
C PRO A 43 15.62 -15.81 -3.68
N ASN A 44 14.76 -16.74 -3.32
CA ASN A 44 14.90 -18.17 -3.57
C ASN A 44 13.78 -18.70 -4.48
N GLY A 45 13.84 -19.99 -4.82
CA GLY A 45 12.84 -20.62 -5.68
C GLY A 45 11.43 -20.52 -5.08
N GLY A 46 10.55 -19.77 -5.74
CA GLY A 46 9.19 -19.47 -5.27
C GLY A 46 8.96 -18.00 -4.97
N ASP A 47 10.02 -17.24 -4.67
CA ASP A 47 9.90 -15.80 -4.43
C ASP A 47 9.57 -15.04 -5.71
N TRP A 48 8.74 -14.01 -5.57
CA TRP A 48 8.35 -13.15 -6.68
C TRP A 48 9.57 -12.57 -7.42
N LEU A 49 10.52 -12.01 -6.67
CA LEU A 49 11.75 -11.42 -7.22
C LEU A 49 12.73 -12.44 -7.82
N ALA A 50 12.55 -13.75 -7.57
CA ALA A 50 13.31 -14.79 -8.24
C ALA A 50 12.73 -15.13 -9.63
N GLN A 51 11.43 -14.91 -9.82
CA GLN A 51 10.69 -15.25 -11.05
C GLN A 51 10.46 -14.03 -11.94
N HIS A 52 10.31 -12.85 -11.35
CA HIS A 52 9.99 -11.60 -12.02
C HIS A 52 11.13 -10.60 -11.86
N LYS A 53 11.58 -10.05 -12.99
CA LYS A 53 12.58 -8.97 -13.01
C LYS A 53 11.89 -7.64 -12.86
N GLU A 54 12.23 -6.92 -11.80
CA GLU A 54 11.75 -5.57 -11.54
C GLU A 54 12.89 -4.56 -11.58
N ARG A 55 12.56 -3.33 -11.96
CA ARG A 55 13.50 -2.22 -11.85
C ARG A 55 13.53 -1.76 -10.40
N GLY A 56 14.71 -1.73 -9.78
CA GLY A 56 14.88 -1.13 -8.46
C GLY A 56 14.60 0.38 -8.47
N GLN A 57 14.39 0.96 -7.28
CA GLN A 57 14.18 2.39 -7.08
C GLN A 57 15.36 2.97 -6.29
N THR A 58 16.01 4.01 -6.83
CA THR A 58 17.04 4.76 -6.10
C THR A 58 16.41 5.79 -5.16
N LEU A 59 17.14 6.21 -4.13
CA LEU A 59 16.70 7.24 -3.19
C LEU A 59 16.39 8.56 -3.91
N GLU A 60 17.22 8.94 -4.88
CA GLU A 60 16.99 10.12 -5.71
C GLU A 60 15.67 10.01 -6.48
N SER A 61 15.39 8.86 -7.10
CA SER A 61 14.12 8.61 -7.79
C SER A 61 12.93 8.65 -6.84
N PHE A 62 13.07 8.06 -5.64
CA PHE A 62 12.05 8.11 -4.59
C PHE A 62 11.75 9.56 -4.18
N GLN A 63 12.79 10.37 -3.96
CA GLN A 63 12.63 11.78 -3.58
C GLN A 63 11.94 12.62 -4.64
N LYS A 64 12.20 12.33 -5.93
CA LYS A 64 11.58 13.01 -7.08
C LYS A 64 10.14 12.57 -7.36
N THR A 65 9.63 11.55 -6.69
CA THR A 65 8.25 11.08 -6.88
C THR A 65 7.26 12.18 -6.50
N SER A 66 6.38 12.56 -7.45
CA SER A 66 5.44 13.68 -7.33
C SER A 66 4.24 13.36 -6.42
N SER A 67 3.87 12.09 -6.30
CA SER A 67 2.75 11.60 -5.49
C SER A 67 3.23 11.12 -4.13
N LYS A 68 3.44 12.06 -3.20
CA LYS A 68 3.69 11.73 -1.79
C LYS A 68 2.39 11.85 -1.01
N ALA A 69 2.03 10.81 -0.27
CA ALA A 69 0.92 10.82 0.69
C ALA A 69 1.32 11.60 1.96
N ILE A 70 1.67 12.88 1.76
CA ILE A 70 2.04 13.82 2.83
C ILE A 70 0.90 14.83 2.94
N PRO A 71 0.44 15.13 4.17
CA PRO A 71 -0.60 16.13 4.36
C PRO A 71 -0.13 17.49 3.83
N HIS A 72 -0.97 18.16 3.04
CA HIS A 72 -0.64 19.46 2.46
C HIS A 72 -1.87 20.38 2.40
N GLY A 73 -1.71 21.62 2.85
CA GLY A 73 -2.82 22.56 2.98
C GLY A 73 -3.94 21.98 3.84
N THR A 74 -5.13 21.85 3.25
CA THR A 74 -6.29 21.22 3.92
C THR A 74 -6.37 19.71 3.69
N HIS A 75 -5.68 19.14 2.69
CA HIS A 75 -5.70 17.71 2.37
C HIS A 75 -4.81 16.93 3.34
N LYS A 76 -5.40 16.40 4.40
CA LYS A 76 -4.69 15.70 5.47
C LYS A 76 -5.38 14.42 5.94
N THR A 77 -6.57 14.11 5.43
CA THR A 77 -7.38 12.98 5.89
C THR A 77 -7.27 11.81 4.93
N ILE A 78 -6.86 10.67 5.46
CA ILE A 78 -6.94 9.37 4.81
C ILE A 78 -8.27 8.73 5.23
N TYR A 79 -9.18 8.54 4.28
CA TYR A 79 -10.41 7.80 4.53
C TYR A 79 -10.20 6.32 4.29
N ILE A 80 -10.67 5.50 5.22
CA ILE A 80 -10.74 4.04 5.09
C ILE A 80 -12.20 3.67 4.86
N GLN A 81 -12.51 3.07 3.72
CA GLN A 81 -13.83 2.58 3.36
C GLN A 81 -13.87 1.04 3.46
N PRO A 82 -14.44 0.47 4.53
CA PRO A 82 -14.61 -0.97 4.63
C PRO A 82 -15.71 -1.43 3.66
N ILE A 83 -15.41 -2.44 2.85
CA ILE A 83 -16.34 -3.03 1.88
C ILE A 83 -16.46 -4.54 2.14
N GLY A 84 -17.69 -5.00 2.39
CA GLY A 84 -18.02 -6.39 2.70
C GLY A 84 -18.00 -6.70 4.20
N SER A 85 -17.85 -7.98 4.53
CA SER A 85 -17.94 -8.48 5.91
C SER A 85 -16.58 -8.54 6.61
N PHE A 86 -16.54 -8.02 7.84
CA PHE A 86 -15.39 -8.10 8.76
C PHE A 86 -15.68 -8.97 9.99
N ASN A 87 -16.74 -9.78 9.95
CA ASN A 87 -17.17 -10.62 11.08
C ASN A 87 -16.41 -11.94 11.21
N HIS A 88 -15.42 -12.18 10.35
CA HIS A 88 -14.65 -13.42 10.34
C HIS A 88 -13.54 -13.39 11.42
N PRO A 89 -13.25 -14.48 12.16
CA PRO A 89 -12.20 -14.49 13.20
C PRO A 89 -10.79 -14.12 12.70
N ARG A 90 -10.53 -14.32 11.41
CA ARG A 90 -9.28 -13.92 10.73
C ARG A 90 -9.30 -12.49 10.15
N ALA A 91 -10.43 -11.77 10.24
CA ALA A 91 -10.49 -10.40 9.79
C ALA A 91 -9.63 -9.52 10.68
N ALA A 92 -8.77 -8.70 10.07
CA ALA A 92 -8.00 -7.72 10.80
C ALA A 92 -8.96 -6.71 11.46
N PRO A 93 -8.85 -6.45 12.77
CA PRO A 93 -9.65 -5.42 13.42
C PRO A 93 -9.41 -4.06 12.76
N LEU A 94 -10.49 -3.36 12.39
CA LEU A 94 -10.39 -2.08 11.67
C LEU A 94 -9.66 -1.00 12.49
N ASP A 95 -9.78 -1.03 13.81
CA ASP A 95 -9.06 -0.16 14.74
C ASP A 95 -7.55 -0.37 14.69
N VAL A 96 -7.10 -1.62 14.52
CA VAL A 96 -5.69 -1.96 14.33
C VAL A 96 -5.19 -1.38 13.00
N ILE A 97 -5.96 -1.56 11.91
CA ILE A 97 -5.61 -0.97 10.59
C ILE A 97 -5.45 0.55 10.72
N ILE A 98 -6.43 1.23 11.33
CA ILE A 98 -6.39 2.68 11.54
C ILE A 98 -5.14 3.10 12.33
N LYS A 99 -4.80 2.36 13.39
CA LYS A 99 -3.63 2.64 14.22
C LYS A 99 -2.33 2.53 13.39
N PHE A 100 -2.19 1.48 12.60
CA PHE A 100 -1.01 1.32 11.74
C PHE A 100 -0.92 2.41 10.67
N VAL A 101 -2.04 2.76 10.02
CA VAL A 101 -2.07 3.83 9.01
C VAL A 101 -1.69 5.17 9.64
N ARG A 102 -2.18 5.50 10.84
CA ARG A 102 -1.80 6.73 11.56
C ARG A 102 -0.32 6.81 11.90
N ILE A 103 0.27 5.69 12.31
CA ILE A 103 1.70 5.63 12.67
C ILE A 103 2.55 5.77 11.40
N PHE A 104 2.20 5.04 10.34
CA PHE A 104 2.97 5.01 9.10
C PHE A 104 2.87 6.33 8.33
N PHE A 105 1.66 6.86 8.17
CA PHE A 105 1.40 8.16 7.53
C PHE A 105 1.33 9.27 8.58
N SER A 106 2.40 9.41 9.35
CA SER A 106 2.49 10.40 10.43
C SER A 106 2.14 11.80 9.92
N GLY A 107 1.31 12.52 10.67
CA GLY A 107 0.78 13.84 10.29
C GLY A 107 -0.54 13.81 9.52
N CYS A 108 -0.97 12.65 9.03
CA CYS A 108 -2.32 12.48 8.47
C CYS A 108 -3.35 12.21 9.57
N GLU A 109 -4.55 12.73 9.37
CA GLU A 109 -5.75 12.26 10.04
C GLU A 109 -6.22 10.97 9.35
N VAL A 110 -6.79 10.04 10.10
CA VAL A 110 -7.35 8.80 9.54
C VAL A 110 -8.77 8.67 10.04
N GLU A 111 -9.72 8.56 9.11
CA GLU A 111 -11.14 8.47 9.39
C GLU A 111 -11.72 7.18 8.80
N LEU A 112 -12.43 6.42 9.63
CA LEU A 112 -13.12 5.21 9.21
C LEU A 112 -14.53 5.58 8.75
N LEU A 113 -14.87 5.21 7.52
CA LEU A 113 -16.21 5.37 6.98
C LEU A 113 -17.09 4.18 7.40
N PRO A 114 -18.43 4.33 7.35
CA PRO A 114 -19.34 3.22 7.60
C PRO A 114 -19.03 2.04 6.67
N THR A 115 -19.02 0.83 7.23
CA THR A 115 -18.90 -0.40 6.42
C THR A 115 -20.07 -0.48 5.46
N VAL A 116 -19.78 -0.78 4.19
CA VAL A 116 -20.80 -0.97 3.16
C VAL A 116 -20.69 -2.36 2.56
N ASP A 117 -21.83 -2.93 2.19
CA ASP A 117 -21.88 -4.17 1.43
C ASP A 117 -22.75 -3.96 0.19
N PHE A 118 -22.09 -3.71 -0.93
CA PHE A 118 -22.69 -3.67 -2.26
C PHE A 118 -22.14 -4.81 -3.13
N THR A 119 -21.60 -5.86 -2.51
CA THR A 119 -20.95 -6.98 -3.21
C THR A 119 -21.89 -7.72 -4.18
N LYS A 120 -23.20 -7.50 -4.07
CA LYS A 120 -24.21 -8.03 -5.00
C LYS A 120 -24.13 -7.38 -6.39
N ASP A 121 -23.74 -6.11 -6.45
CA ASP A 121 -23.69 -5.32 -7.67
C ASP A 121 -22.30 -5.35 -8.34
N MET A 122 -21.34 -5.99 -7.68
CA MET A 122 -19.96 -6.10 -8.16
C MET A 122 -19.80 -7.27 -9.13
N ARG A 123 -19.01 -7.03 -10.17
CA ARG A 123 -18.49 -8.09 -11.03
C ARG A 123 -17.60 -8.99 -10.19
N LYS A 124 -17.84 -10.29 -10.33
CA LYS A 124 -17.13 -11.33 -9.61
C LYS A 124 -17.01 -12.59 -10.45
N ARG A 125 -16.03 -13.42 -10.11
CA ARG A 125 -15.91 -14.79 -10.58
C ARG A 125 -15.92 -15.74 -9.39
N ASP A 126 -16.26 -17.00 -9.66
CA ASP A 126 -16.14 -18.07 -8.67
C ASP A 126 -14.77 -18.74 -8.82
N LEU A 127 -14.01 -18.77 -7.73
CA LEU A 127 -12.75 -19.49 -7.66
C LEU A 127 -12.83 -20.53 -6.54
N GLY A 128 -13.24 -21.75 -6.88
CA GLY A 128 -13.31 -22.86 -5.93
C GLY A 128 -14.40 -22.67 -4.85
N GLY A 129 -15.54 -22.07 -5.21
CA GLY A 129 -16.65 -21.80 -4.31
C GLY A 129 -16.49 -20.55 -3.44
N GLN A 130 -15.45 -19.75 -3.70
CA GLN A 130 -15.25 -18.44 -3.06
C GLN A 130 -15.42 -17.34 -4.11
N PRO A 131 -16.24 -16.31 -3.84
CA PRO A 131 -16.37 -15.17 -4.76
C PRO A 131 -15.10 -14.32 -4.73
N GLN A 132 -14.61 -13.98 -5.92
CA GLN A 132 -13.51 -13.05 -6.12
C GLN A 132 -14.00 -11.84 -6.92
N TYR A 133 -13.75 -10.63 -6.41
CA TYR A 133 -14.35 -9.40 -6.93
C TYR A 133 -13.39 -8.58 -7.79
N LEU A 134 -13.92 -7.96 -8.84
CA LEU A 134 -13.11 -7.12 -9.73
C LEU A 134 -12.74 -5.81 -9.01
N THR A 135 -11.45 -5.51 -8.91
CA THR A 135 -10.91 -4.31 -8.24
C THR A 135 -11.49 -3.00 -8.79
N GLY A 136 -11.73 -2.95 -10.11
CA GLY A 136 -12.32 -1.77 -10.76
C GLY A 136 -13.67 -1.35 -10.20
N ASP A 137 -14.47 -2.26 -9.64
CA ASP A 137 -15.75 -1.91 -9.02
C ASP A 137 -15.57 -1.23 -7.65
N PHE A 138 -14.52 -1.56 -6.91
CA PHE A 138 -14.14 -0.82 -5.71
C PHE A 138 -13.72 0.61 -6.08
N HIS A 139 -12.89 0.77 -7.12
CA HIS A 139 -12.46 2.10 -7.58
C HIS A 139 -13.66 2.96 -8.01
N ASN A 140 -14.54 2.40 -8.84
CA ASN A 140 -15.76 3.08 -9.28
C ASN A 140 -16.63 3.52 -8.10
N TYR A 141 -16.80 2.66 -7.10
CA TYR A 141 -17.52 3.00 -5.89
C TYR A 141 -16.90 4.19 -5.14
N LEU A 142 -15.58 4.18 -4.93
CA LEU A 142 -14.89 5.27 -4.21
C LEU A 142 -15.01 6.62 -4.94
N VAL A 143 -14.99 6.60 -6.28
CA VAL A 143 -15.18 7.79 -7.12
C VAL A 143 -16.62 8.30 -7.03
N GLN A 144 -17.61 7.41 -7.20
CA GLN A 144 -19.03 7.78 -7.17
C GLN A 144 -19.48 8.30 -5.80
N THR A 145 -18.91 7.76 -4.71
CA THR A 145 -19.22 8.17 -3.34
C THR A 145 -18.37 9.33 -2.82
N ARG A 146 -17.41 9.84 -3.63
CA ARG A 146 -16.57 10.98 -3.24
C ARG A 146 -17.34 12.21 -2.75
N PRO A 147 -18.48 12.60 -3.34
CA PRO A 147 -19.28 13.72 -2.83
C PRO A 147 -19.86 13.53 -1.42
N GLN A 148 -19.85 12.31 -0.88
CA GLN A 148 -20.36 11.99 0.47
C GLN A 148 -19.31 12.23 1.57
N ARG A 149 -18.05 12.44 1.20
CA ARG A 149 -16.93 12.77 2.10
C ARG A 149 -16.69 14.27 2.10
N ASP A 150 -15.79 14.76 2.94
CA ASP A 150 -15.27 16.13 2.79
C ASP A 150 -14.10 16.15 1.79
N PRO A 151 -14.33 16.51 0.51
CA PRO A 151 -13.28 16.50 -0.51
C PRO A 151 -12.22 17.57 -0.27
N ARG A 152 -12.47 18.57 0.60
CA ARG A 152 -11.50 19.62 0.92
C ARG A 152 -10.41 19.12 1.87
N ARG A 153 -10.69 18.03 2.59
CA ARG A 153 -9.78 17.39 3.54
C ARG A 153 -9.19 16.07 3.04
N GLU A 154 -9.81 15.46 2.04
CA GLU A 154 -9.42 14.17 1.46
C GLU A 154 -8.01 14.23 0.85
N LEU A 155 -7.05 13.59 1.51
CA LEU A 155 -5.74 13.28 0.94
C LEU A 155 -5.85 12.09 0.00
N LEU A 156 -6.48 11.01 0.48
CA LEU A 156 -6.82 9.82 -0.29
C LEU A 156 -7.97 9.07 0.40
N CYS A 157 -8.63 8.19 -0.35
CA CYS A 157 -9.59 7.23 0.17
C CYS A 157 -9.19 5.83 -0.30
N VAL A 158 -9.13 4.87 0.63
CA VAL A 158 -8.77 3.48 0.33
C VAL A 158 -9.91 2.55 0.71
N ALA A 159 -10.28 1.69 -0.24
CA ALA A 159 -11.18 0.57 0.02
C ALA A 159 -10.41 -0.55 0.72
N VAL A 160 -10.96 -1.09 1.80
CA VAL A 160 -10.42 -2.29 2.46
C VAL A 160 -11.48 -3.37 2.47
N THR A 161 -11.09 -4.60 2.13
CA THR A 161 -12.00 -5.74 2.08
C THR A 161 -11.31 -7.01 2.56
N MET A 162 -12.10 -7.94 3.10
CA MET A 162 -11.66 -9.30 3.42
C MET A 162 -11.95 -10.31 2.29
N ALA A 163 -12.62 -9.85 1.22
CA ALA A 163 -12.88 -10.68 0.06
C ALA A 163 -11.66 -10.75 -0.86
N ASP A 164 -11.56 -11.83 -1.62
CA ASP A 164 -10.52 -11.97 -2.63
C ASP A 164 -10.80 -11.04 -3.82
N ILE A 165 -9.75 -10.50 -4.45
CA ILE A 165 -9.87 -9.48 -5.51
C ILE A 165 -8.95 -9.78 -6.70
N TYR A 166 -9.36 -9.34 -7.89
CA TYR A 166 -8.58 -9.50 -9.14
C TYR A 166 -8.70 -8.26 -10.04
N PRO A 167 -7.65 -7.94 -10.83
CA PRO A 167 -7.61 -6.72 -11.65
C PRO A 167 -8.27 -6.86 -13.03
N GLY A 168 -8.48 -8.10 -13.50
CA GLY A 168 -9.03 -8.37 -14.81
C GLY A 168 -8.57 -9.70 -15.38
N GLU A 169 -8.70 -9.86 -16.70
CA GLU A 169 -8.28 -11.07 -17.40
C GLU A 169 -6.76 -11.28 -17.30
N GLY A 170 -6.33 -12.54 -17.22
CA GLY A 170 -4.91 -12.92 -17.17
C GLY A 170 -4.27 -12.92 -15.78
N TRP A 171 -4.99 -12.52 -14.73
CA TRP A 171 -4.50 -12.53 -13.34
C TRP A 171 -5.29 -13.50 -12.46
N ASN A 172 -4.59 -14.16 -11.51
CA ASN A 172 -5.20 -15.09 -10.55
C ASN A 172 -5.80 -14.36 -9.33
N PHE A 173 -5.08 -13.43 -8.72
CA PHE A 173 -5.56 -12.54 -7.65
C PHE A 173 -4.55 -11.39 -7.47
N VAL A 174 -4.95 -10.35 -6.75
CA VAL A 174 -4.06 -9.29 -6.26
C VAL A 174 -4.36 -8.95 -4.81
N TYR A 175 -3.38 -8.37 -4.09
CA TYR A 175 -3.61 -7.86 -2.74
C TYR A 175 -4.24 -6.45 -2.73
N GLY A 176 -4.16 -5.73 -3.85
CA GLY A 176 -4.68 -4.38 -4.00
C GLY A 176 -4.38 -3.81 -5.38
N GLU A 177 -4.98 -2.66 -5.67
CA GLU A 177 -4.77 -1.86 -6.88
C GLU A 177 -4.91 -0.38 -6.48
N ALA A 178 -4.14 0.50 -7.13
CA ALA A 178 -4.11 1.94 -6.86
C ALA A 178 -4.00 2.74 -8.17
#